data_AF-D2W3R8-F1
#
_entry.id   AF-D2W3R8-F1
#
_cell.length_a   1.000
_cell.length_b   1.000
_cell.length_c   1.000
_cell.angle_alpha   90.00
_cell.angle_beta   90.00
_cell.angle_gamma   90.00
#
_symmetry.space_group_name_H-M   'P 1'
#
loop_
_entity.id
_entity.type
_entity.pdbx_description
1 polymer ?
#
loop_
_entity_poly.entity_id
_entity_poly.type
_entity_poly.pdbx_seq_one_letter_code
_entity_poly.pdbx_strand_id
1 'polypeptide(L)'
;MKPRFQSLTLLVVSSLLLLISLHHFITCQVSKNFADVIDAATSQYVATKEWQDVLAKNNIFVKIPTCQKLDFPKTFDFNRTFMNLCYDYEAFEPWITIHKASGVFLLDTIKKQYNIPILNPVYKTFPTDNGYFATMKKGVDSGECDVIVGATNWNAERLAQAHFQCAYGTSYQGWLRSELQNETLIFKNIEDLDNTGVIIVVSADTSYENFVKNTFKKATIKVIGGYDDAWAMVSNRTVHAYIADVLDLFIWLGNNRNICQGCRVSFFGDSTQFGTFITMNITGTSGGNASFEWNVQLTFISMIIFIVSFVLNLG
;
A
#
# COMPACT_ATOMS: atom_id res chain seq x y z
N MET A 1 50.59 28.79 9.79
CA MET A 1 49.11 28.92 9.65
C MET A 1 48.64 28.10 8.46
N LYS A 2 48.31 26.82 8.63
CA LYS A 2 47.70 25.99 7.56
C LYS A 2 47.01 24.65 7.94
N PRO A 3 46.64 24.32 9.21
CA PRO A 3 45.91 23.07 9.48
C PRO A 3 44.38 23.18 9.70
N ARG A 4 43.80 24.38 9.85
CA ARG A 4 42.36 24.52 10.25
C ARG A 4 41.33 24.10 9.20
N PHE A 5 41.67 24.10 7.90
CA PHE A 5 40.71 23.75 6.85
C PHE A 5 40.50 22.24 6.68
N GLN A 6 41.51 21.41 6.97
CA GLN A 6 41.41 19.94 6.78
C GLN A 6 40.50 19.30 7.85
N SER A 7 40.53 19.85 9.06
CA SER A 7 39.73 19.41 10.21
C SER A 7 38.21 19.51 9.96
N LEU A 8 37.75 20.65 9.45
CA LEU A 8 36.33 20.92 9.21
C LEU A 8 35.75 20.02 8.09
N THR A 9 36.52 19.80 7.02
CA THR A 9 36.10 18.92 5.92
C THR A 9 35.93 17.48 6.41
N LEU A 10 36.82 16.99 7.29
CA LEU A 10 36.73 15.64 7.84
C LEU A 10 35.47 15.46 8.71
N LEU A 11 35.15 16.45 9.54
CA LEU A 11 33.95 16.45 10.37
C LEU A 11 32.68 16.40 9.49
N VAL A 12 32.58 17.28 8.48
CA VAL A 12 31.42 17.33 7.58
C VAL A 12 31.24 16.03 6.80
N VAL A 13 32.34 15.45 6.28
CA VAL A 13 32.28 14.17 5.56
C VAL A 13 31.87 13.03 6.49
N SER A 14 32.40 12.97 7.71
CA SER A 14 32.04 11.94 8.68
C SER A 14 30.59 12.05 9.18
N SER A 15 30.08 13.26 9.44
CA SER A 15 28.67 13.49 9.75
C SER A 15 27.76 13.14 8.59
N LEU A 16 28.15 13.46 7.35
CA LEU A 16 27.39 13.10 6.15
C LEU A 16 27.37 11.58 5.96
N LEU A 17 28.48 10.87 6.17
CA LEU A 17 28.54 9.40 6.12
C LEU A 17 27.69 8.78 7.23
N LEU A 18 27.71 9.33 8.45
CA LEU A 18 26.86 8.88 9.55
C LEU A 18 25.38 9.06 9.19
N LEU A 19 25.00 10.23 8.67
CA LEU A 19 23.64 10.52 8.21
C LEU A 19 23.22 9.63 7.04
N ILE A 20 24.12 9.34 6.09
CA ILE A 20 23.86 8.40 4.98
C ILE A 20 23.75 6.96 5.48
N SER A 21 24.51 6.56 6.51
CA SER A 21 24.38 5.24 7.13
C SER A 21 23.10 5.10 7.96
N LEU A 22 22.65 6.18 8.61
CA LEU A 22 21.36 6.27 9.28
C LEU A 22 20.18 6.34 8.29
N HIS A 23 20.40 6.92 7.11
CA HIS A 23 19.45 6.98 5.97
C HIS A 23 19.54 5.78 5.04
N HIS A 24 20.54 4.90 5.17
CA HIS A 24 20.41 3.52 4.70
C HIS A 24 19.47 2.84 5.69
N PHE A 25 18.21 3.23 5.53
CA PHE A 25 17.06 2.77 6.27
C PHE A 25 17.21 1.29 6.52
N ILE A 26 16.96 0.91 7.77
CA ILE A 26 16.78 -0.47 8.20
C ILE A 26 15.70 -1.06 7.30
N THR A 27 16.09 -1.66 6.17
CA THR A 27 15.18 -2.41 5.32
C THR A 27 14.82 -3.64 6.12
N CYS A 28 13.57 -3.72 6.56
CA CYS A 28 13.06 -4.90 7.22
C CYS A 28 13.16 -6.06 6.24
N GLN A 29 13.83 -7.12 6.69
CA GLN A 29 13.91 -8.38 5.97
C GLN A 29 13.02 -9.37 6.69
N VAL A 30 12.21 -10.11 5.93
CA VAL A 30 11.43 -11.23 6.45
C VAL A 30 12.06 -12.54 6.02
N SER A 31 11.87 -13.59 6.81
CA SER A 31 12.33 -14.92 6.43
C SER A 31 11.40 -15.49 5.35
N LYS A 32 11.92 -16.40 4.52
CA LYS A 32 11.08 -17.21 3.62
C LYS A 32 9.98 -17.95 4.39
N ASN A 33 10.27 -18.44 5.60
CA ASN A 33 9.28 -19.09 6.46
C ASN A 33 8.10 -18.16 6.76
N PHE A 34 8.35 -16.89 7.10
CA PHE A 34 7.30 -15.90 7.32
C PHE A 34 6.44 -15.72 6.06
N ALA A 35 7.08 -15.47 4.91
CA ALA A 35 6.35 -15.29 3.64
C ALA A 35 5.48 -16.51 3.28
N ASP A 36 6.04 -17.72 3.39
CA ASP A 36 5.32 -18.97 3.09
C ASP A 36 4.12 -19.18 4.03
N VAL A 37 4.22 -18.78 5.31
CA VAL A 37 3.10 -18.82 6.26
C VAL A 37 1.99 -17.85 5.88
N ILE A 38 2.35 -16.60 5.52
CA ILE A 38 1.37 -15.60 5.12
C ILE A 38 0.67 -16.04 3.82
N ASP A 39 1.43 -16.53 2.83
CA ASP A 39 0.87 -17.03 1.57
C ASP A 39 -0.08 -18.21 1.78
N ALA A 40 0.32 -19.20 2.59
CA ALA A 40 -0.51 -20.35 2.91
C ALA A 40 -1.78 -19.95 3.66
N ALA A 41 -1.67 -19.09 4.67
CA ALA A 41 -2.82 -18.61 5.43
C ALA A 41 -3.79 -17.82 4.55
N THR A 42 -3.29 -16.90 3.72
CA THR A 42 -4.14 -16.14 2.79
C THR A 42 -4.81 -17.05 1.77
N SER A 43 -4.08 -17.97 1.14
CA SER A 43 -4.67 -18.92 0.18
C SER A 43 -5.81 -19.76 0.76
N GLN A 44 -5.76 -20.04 2.06
CA GLN A 44 -6.78 -20.82 2.75
C GLN A 44 -7.98 -19.97 3.16
N TYR A 45 -7.79 -18.83 3.84
CA TYR A 45 -8.93 -18.09 4.37
C TYR A 45 -9.77 -17.44 3.27
N VAL A 46 -9.16 -16.98 2.18
CA VAL A 46 -9.91 -16.34 1.07
C VAL A 46 -10.80 -17.31 0.32
N ALA A 47 -10.51 -18.61 0.40
CA ALA A 47 -11.32 -19.68 -0.17
C ALA A 47 -12.49 -20.09 0.74
N THR A 48 -12.58 -19.54 1.96
CA THR A 48 -13.64 -19.89 2.92
C THR A 48 -14.97 -19.21 2.57
N LYS A 49 -16.07 -19.84 3.00
CA LYS A 49 -17.40 -19.24 2.87
C LYS A 49 -17.55 -18.03 3.79
N GLU A 50 -16.92 -18.07 4.95
CA GLU A 50 -16.93 -17.02 5.96
C GLU A 50 -16.35 -15.71 5.42
N TRP A 51 -15.25 -15.79 4.66
CA TRP A 51 -14.70 -14.63 3.96
C TRP A 51 -15.66 -14.07 2.91
N GLN A 52 -16.26 -14.93 2.08
CA GLN A 52 -17.26 -14.53 1.09
C GLN A 52 -18.49 -13.88 1.74
N ASP A 53 -18.93 -14.41 2.88
CA ASP A 53 -20.05 -13.87 3.65
C ASP A 53 -19.72 -12.49 4.22
N VAL A 54 -18.47 -12.22 4.62
CA VAL A 54 -18.05 -10.87 5.04
C VAL A 54 -18.17 -9.88 3.88
N LEU A 55 -17.69 -10.23 2.70
CA LEU A 55 -17.80 -9.36 1.51
C LEU A 55 -19.28 -9.11 1.16
N ALA A 56 -20.08 -10.17 1.10
CA ALA A 56 -21.51 -10.08 0.77
C ALA A 56 -22.30 -9.24 1.79
N LYS A 57 -22.05 -9.40 3.11
CA LYS A 57 -22.67 -8.59 4.17
C LYS A 57 -22.37 -7.11 4.05
N ASN A 58 -21.23 -6.77 3.44
CA ASN A 58 -20.79 -5.41 3.19
C ASN A 58 -21.14 -4.92 1.77
N ASN A 59 -22.03 -5.63 1.06
CA ASN A 59 -22.45 -5.34 -0.32
C ASN A 59 -21.28 -5.33 -1.33
N ILE A 60 -20.19 -6.03 -1.04
CA ILE A 60 -19.06 -6.22 -1.95
C ILE A 60 -19.24 -7.56 -2.67
N PHE A 61 -19.80 -7.49 -3.89
CA PHE A 61 -20.03 -8.66 -4.73
C PHE A 61 -18.92 -8.78 -5.77
N VAL A 62 -17.79 -9.39 -5.37
CA VAL A 62 -16.61 -9.56 -6.23
C VAL A 62 -16.35 -11.03 -6.51
N LYS A 63 -15.73 -11.30 -7.66
CA LYS A 63 -15.17 -12.62 -7.92
C LYS A 63 -13.89 -12.77 -7.10
N ILE A 64 -13.79 -13.85 -6.33
CA ILE A 64 -12.54 -14.22 -5.68
C ILE A 64 -11.76 -15.10 -6.66
N PRO A 65 -10.52 -14.73 -7.03
CA PRO A 65 -9.69 -15.59 -7.87
C PRO A 65 -9.44 -16.94 -7.22
N THR A 66 -9.44 -18.01 -8.02
CA THR A 66 -9.02 -19.32 -7.51
C THR A 66 -7.53 -19.28 -7.23
N CYS A 67 -7.17 -19.46 -5.97
CA CYS A 67 -5.78 -19.59 -5.56
C CYS A 67 -5.39 -21.04 -5.40
N GLN A 68 -4.16 -21.35 -5.78
CA GLN A 68 -3.56 -22.63 -5.45
C GLN A 68 -3.50 -22.73 -3.93
N LYS A 69 -4.07 -23.81 -3.37
CA LYS A 69 -3.88 -24.12 -1.96
C LYS A 69 -2.40 -24.38 -1.72
N LEU A 70 -1.80 -23.63 -0.81
CA LEU A 70 -0.42 -23.81 -0.41
C LEU A 70 -0.33 -24.55 0.92
N ASP A 71 0.71 -25.37 1.06
CA ASP A 71 1.00 -26.08 2.29
C ASP A 71 1.75 -25.17 3.26
N PHE A 72 1.35 -25.22 4.53
CA PHE A 72 2.07 -24.51 5.59
C PHE A 72 3.45 -25.14 5.83
N PRO A 73 4.49 -24.34 6.08
CA PRO A 73 5.75 -24.88 6.60
C PRO A 73 5.55 -25.54 7.97
N LYS A 74 6.46 -26.45 8.34
CA LYS A 74 6.34 -27.23 9.59
C LYS A 74 6.38 -26.38 10.86
N THR A 75 7.11 -25.28 10.84
CA THR A 75 7.23 -24.32 11.94
C THR A 75 6.84 -22.93 11.47
N PHE A 76 6.53 -22.05 12.42
CA PHE A 76 6.41 -20.62 12.20
C PHE A 76 7.37 -19.91 13.15
N ASP A 77 8.48 -19.40 12.60
CA ASP A 77 9.58 -18.82 13.37
C ASP A 77 9.26 -17.36 13.74
N PHE A 78 8.12 -17.14 14.40
CA PHE A 78 7.61 -15.82 14.78
C PHE A 78 7.56 -15.70 16.30
N ASN A 79 8.38 -14.80 16.85
CA ASN A 79 8.62 -14.69 18.29
C ASN A 79 7.79 -13.60 18.99
N ARG A 80 6.94 -12.87 18.25
CA ARG A 80 6.04 -11.85 18.81
C ARG A 80 4.66 -12.42 19.05
N THR A 81 3.97 -11.85 20.04
CA THR A 81 2.56 -12.15 20.34
C THR A 81 1.60 -11.27 19.54
N PHE A 82 2.11 -10.50 18.59
CA PHE A 82 1.29 -9.61 17.77
C PHE A 82 1.86 -9.47 16.37
N MET A 83 0.99 -9.13 15.42
CA MET A 83 1.35 -8.79 14.05
C MET A 83 0.81 -7.40 13.71
N ASN A 84 1.66 -6.53 13.19
CA ASN A 84 1.27 -5.20 12.72
C ASN A 84 0.60 -5.35 11.35
N LEU A 85 -0.71 -5.09 11.31
CA LEU A 85 -1.51 -5.14 10.10
C LEU A 85 -1.89 -3.73 9.68
N CYS A 86 -1.64 -3.37 8.43
CA CYS A 86 -1.73 -1.99 8.01
C CYS A 86 -2.66 -1.79 6.81
N TYR A 87 -3.32 -0.64 6.78
CA TYR A 87 -4.11 -0.19 5.65
C TYR A 87 -4.06 1.34 5.58
N ASP A 88 -4.66 1.93 4.56
CA ASP A 88 -4.70 3.38 4.36
C ASP A 88 -5.59 4.10 5.38
N TYR A 89 -5.16 5.29 5.82
CA TYR A 89 -5.90 6.13 6.77
C TYR A 89 -7.21 6.67 6.19
N GLU A 90 -7.24 6.86 4.88
CA GLU A 90 -8.38 7.41 4.13
C GLU A 90 -9.45 6.35 3.80
N ALA A 91 -9.22 5.08 4.17
CA ALA A 91 -10.19 4.02 4.00
C ALA A 91 -11.49 4.40 4.73
N PHE A 92 -12.61 4.33 4.01
CA PHE A 92 -13.95 4.52 4.57
C PHE A 92 -14.74 3.21 4.54
N GLU A 93 -15.88 3.15 5.24
CA GLU A 93 -16.70 1.94 5.24
C GLU A 93 -17.26 1.63 3.84
N PRO A 94 -17.26 0.36 3.41
CA PRO A 94 -17.03 -0.86 4.21
C PRO A 94 -15.57 -1.35 4.27
N TRP A 95 -14.61 -0.63 3.67
CA TRP A 95 -13.24 -1.13 3.55
C TRP A 95 -12.51 -1.28 4.87
N ILE A 96 -12.75 -0.39 5.84
CA ILE A 96 -12.20 -0.54 7.19
C ILE A 96 -12.63 -1.90 7.79
N THR A 97 -13.92 -2.25 7.68
CA THR A 97 -14.45 -3.52 8.15
C THR A 97 -13.81 -4.70 7.42
N ILE A 98 -13.67 -4.61 6.10
CA ILE A 98 -13.10 -5.67 5.26
C ILE A 98 -11.60 -5.87 5.53
N HIS A 99 -10.82 -4.80 5.65
CA HIS A 99 -9.38 -4.86 5.97
C HIS A 99 -9.14 -5.51 7.34
N LYS A 100 -9.93 -5.12 8.35
CA LYS A 100 -9.86 -5.73 9.68
C LYS A 100 -10.30 -7.18 9.67
N ALA A 101 -11.37 -7.52 8.93
CA ALA A 101 -11.78 -8.91 8.78
C ALA A 101 -10.67 -9.75 8.14
N SER A 102 -10.07 -9.26 7.04
CA SER A 102 -8.94 -9.92 6.37
C SER A 102 -7.80 -10.19 7.35
N GLY A 103 -7.45 -9.22 8.19
CA GLY A 103 -6.45 -9.37 9.23
C GLY A 103 -6.80 -10.42 10.30
N VAL A 104 -8.05 -10.44 10.76
CA VAL A 104 -8.54 -11.45 11.72
C VAL A 104 -8.46 -12.86 11.11
N PHE A 105 -8.99 -13.04 9.90
CA PHE A 105 -8.97 -14.34 9.21
C PHE A 105 -7.55 -14.85 8.95
N LEU A 106 -6.64 -13.95 8.55
CA LEU A 106 -5.23 -14.28 8.37
C LEU A 106 -4.64 -14.86 9.68
N LEU A 107 -4.75 -14.10 10.78
CA LEU A 107 -4.17 -14.50 12.05
C LEU A 107 -4.85 -15.74 12.61
N ASP A 108 -6.17 -15.87 12.55
CA ASP A 108 -6.88 -17.03 13.07
C ASP A 108 -6.50 -18.32 12.31
N THR A 109 -6.25 -18.22 11.01
CA THR A 109 -5.74 -19.34 10.21
C THR A 109 -4.34 -19.76 10.68
N ILE A 110 -3.44 -18.79 10.93
CA ILE A 110 -2.09 -19.04 11.46
C ILE A 110 -2.14 -19.64 12.88
N LYS A 111 -2.96 -19.05 13.78
CA LYS A 111 -3.14 -19.55 15.15
C LYS A 111 -3.60 -20.99 15.16
N LYS A 112 -4.58 -21.32 14.32
CA LYS A 112 -5.11 -22.68 14.21
C LYS A 112 -4.06 -23.66 13.70
N GLN A 113 -3.26 -23.25 12.72
CA GLN A 113 -2.22 -24.10 12.15
C GLN A 113 -1.10 -24.42 13.14
N TYR A 114 -0.62 -23.42 13.89
CA TYR A 114 0.57 -23.54 14.75
C TYR A 114 0.26 -23.63 16.24
N ASN A 115 -1.02 -23.63 16.63
CA ASN A 115 -1.47 -23.62 18.02
C ASN A 115 -0.87 -22.46 18.85
N ILE A 116 -0.89 -21.24 18.29
CA ILE A 116 -0.35 -20.02 18.93
C ILE A 116 -1.51 -19.11 19.35
N PRO A 117 -2.23 -19.38 20.45
CA PRO A 117 -3.47 -18.67 20.77
C PRO A 117 -3.28 -17.18 21.07
N ILE A 118 -2.05 -16.74 21.40
CA ILE A 118 -1.75 -15.38 21.85
C ILE A 118 -1.41 -14.40 20.72
N LEU A 119 -1.43 -14.81 19.45
CA LEU A 119 -1.06 -13.96 18.30
C LEU A 119 -2.17 -12.93 17.97
N ASN A 120 -2.01 -11.66 18.29
CA ASN A 120 -3.07 -10.66 18.10
C ASN A 120 -2.79 -9.66 16.95
N PRO A 121 -3.82 -9.16 16.25
CA PRO A 121 -3.63 -8.10 15.28
C PRO A 121 -3.41 -6.75 15.99
N VAL A 122 -2.45 -5.97 15.52
CA VAL A 122 -2.28 -4.55 15.85
C VAL A 122 -2.48 -3.76 14.57
N TYR A 123 -3.62 -3.07 14.47
CA TYR A 123 -3.94 -2.29 13.28
C TYR A 123 -3.25 -0.93 13.29
N LYS A 124 -2.61 -0.58 12.18
CA LYS A 124 -2.04 0.75 11.93
C LYS A 124 -2.58 1.32 10.63
N THR A 125 -2.65 2.64 10.57
CA THR A 125 -3.06 3.36 9.36
C THR A 125 -1.98 4.34 8.94
N PHE A 126 -1.86 4.58 7.63
CA PHE A 126 -0.93 5.58 7.10
C PHE A 126 -1.64 6.59 6.20
N PRO A 127 -1.28 7.88 6.31
CA PRO A 127 -1.77 8.90 5.39
C PRO A 127 -1.17 8.67 4.00
N THR A 128 -1.99 8.77 2.95
CA THR A 128 -1.56 8.47 1.58
C THR A 128 -1.22 9.72 0.76
N ASP A 129 -0.99 10.86 1.42
CA ASP A 129 -0.61 12.15 0.80
C ASP A 129 0.57 12.05 -0.17
N ASN A 130 1.50 11.12 0.08
CA ASN A 130 2.69 10.89 -0.74
C ASN A 130 2.51 9.78 -1.80
N GLY A 131 1.25 9.38 -2.06
CA GLY A 131 0.91 8.27 -2.94
C GLY A 131 0.59 6.99 -2.17
N TYR A 132 -0.44 6.28 -2.62
CA TYR A 132 -0.98 5.11 -1.93
C TYR A 132 0.04 3.97 -1.82
N PHE A 133 0.57 3.49 -2.96
CA PHE A 133 1.34 2.24 -2.98
C PHE A 133 2.71 2.42 -2.33
N ALA A 134 3.41 3.51 -2.63
CA ALA A 134 4.69 3.87 -2.06
C ALA A 134 4.61 3.99 -0.54
N THR A 135 3.54 4.58 0.00
CA THR A 135 3.31 4.67 1.45
C THR A 135 3.14 3.29 2.06
N MET A 136 2.26 2.45 1.52
CA MET A 136 2.02 1.10 2.04
C MET A 136 3.27 0.21 1.93
N LYS A 137 3.97 0.28 0.80
CA LYS A 137 5.25 -0.42 0.55
C LYS A 137 6.31 0.00 1.57
N LYS A 138 6.46 1.30 1.82
CA LYS A 138 7.36 1.81 2.85
C LYS A 138 7.00 1.25 4.24
N GLY A 139 5.72 1.09 4.55
CA GLY A 139 5.26 0.48 5.80
C GLY A 139 5.81 -0.93 6.02
N VAL A 140 5.76 -1.81 5.01
CA VAL A 140 6.32 -3.16 5.11
C VAL A 140 7.83 -3.20 4.98
N ASP A 141 8.42 -2.35 4.13
CA ASP A 141 9.88 -2.30 3.94
C ASP A 141 10.63 -1.72 5.14
N SER A 142 9.97 -0.92 5.97
CA SER A 142 10.53 -0.40 7.22
C SER A 142 10.28 -1.31 8.42
N GLY A 143 9.40 -2.32 8.29
CA GLY A 143 8.98 -3.18 9.40
C GLY A 143 7.97 -2.53 10.34
N GLU A 144 7.46 -1.34 10.02
CA GLU A 144 6.33 -0.75 10.73
C GLU A 144 5.07 -1.60 10.60
N CYS A 145 4.95 -2.28 9.45
CA CYS A 145 3.91 -3.24 9.09
C CYS A 145 4.52 -4.60 8.80
N ASP A 146 3.86 -5.65 9.28
CA ASP A 146 4.21 -7.01 8.89
C ASP A 146 3.45 -7.41 7.62
N VAL A 147 2.19 -6.98 7.51
CA VAL A 147 1.32 -7.24 6.35
C VAL A 147 0.47 -6.00 6.05
N ILE A 148 0.40 -5.61 4.79
CA ILE A 148 -0.61 -4.68 4.29
C ILE A 148 -1.89 -5.48 4.03
N VAL A 149 -2.94 -5.17 4.79
CA VAL A 149 -4.28 -5.77 4.64
C VAL A 149 -5.24 -4.88 3.84
N GLY A 150 -4.76 -3.73 3.36
CA GLY A 150 -5.50 -2.86 2.46
C GLY A 150 -5.75 -3.52 1.10
N ALA A 151 -6.90 -3.23 0.46
CA ALA A 151 -7.30 -3.73 -0.85
C ALA A 151 -6.44 -3.18 -1.99
N THR A 152 -5.16 -3.55 -1.98
CA THR A 152 -4.18 -3.04 -2.93
C THR A 152 -4.30 -3.81 -4.24
N ASN A 153 -4.67 -3.10 -5.30
CA ASN A 153 -4.60 -3.62 -6.66
C ASN A 153 -3.15 -3.97 -7.03
N TRP A 154 -2.92 -5.16 -7.56
CA TRP A 154 -1.61 -5.53 -8.10
C TRP A 154 -1.58 -5.48 -9.63
N ASN A 155 -0.44 -5.06 -10.18
CA ASN A 155 -0.13 -5.11 -11.60
C ASN A 155 1.33 -5.56 -11.73
N ALA A 156 1.82 -5.75 -12.97
CA ALA A 156 3.20 -6.20 -13.19
C ALA A 156 4.25 -5.29 -12.50
N GLU A 157 4.01 -3.98 -12.46
CA GLU A 157 4.90 -3.00 -11.82
C GLU A 157 4.94 -3.16 -10.30
N ARG A 158 3.79 -3.35 -9.65
CA ARG A 158 3.70 -3.54 -8.19
C ARG A 158 4.17 -4.92 -7.76
N LEU A 159 3.89 -5.95 -8.56
CA LEU A 159 4.38 -7.32 -8.35
C LEU A 159 5.90 -7.41 -8.38
N ALA A 160 6.58 -6.51 -9.09
CA ALA A 160 8.04 -6.44 -9.08
C ALA A 160 8.61 -5.79 -7.80
N GLN A 161 7.76 -5.17 -6.98
CA GLN A 161 8.16 -4.30 -5.87
C GLN A 161 7.73 -4.81 -4.49
N ALA A 162 6.68 -5.62 -4.42
CA ALA A 162 6.15 -6.18 -3.18
C ALA A 162 5.75 -7.65 -3.36
N HIS A 163 5.83 -8.43 -2.28
CA HIS A 163 5.40 -9.82 -2.29
C HIS A 163 3.93 -9.91 -1.89
N PHE A 164 3.07 -9.95 -2.90
CA PHE A 164 1.64 -10.05 -2.68
C PHE A 164 1.21 -11.51 -2.50
N GLN A 165 0.22 -11.69 -1.63
CA GLN A 165 -0.43 -12.98 -1.41
C GLN A 165 -1.55 -13.19 -2.43
N CYS A 166 -2.16 -14.37 -2.41
CA CYS A 166 -3.43 -14.63 -3.10
C CYS A 166 -4.43 -13.46 -2.96
N ALA A 167 -4.92 -12.97 -4.10
CA ALA A 167 -5.93 -11.93 -4.14
C ALA A 167 -7.23 -12.40 -3.48
N TYR A 168 -7.78 -11.55 -2.62
CA TYR A 168 -9.03 -11.84 -1.91
C TYR A 168 -10.27 -11.26 -2.59
N GLY A 169 -10.09 -10.61 -3.75
CA GLY A 169 -11.15 -10.14 -4.63
C GLY A 169 -10.64 -9.58 -5.96
N THR A 170 -11.58 -9.29 -6.86
CA THR A 170 -11.34 -8.57 -8.12
C THR A 170 -12.27 -7.38 -8.23
N SER A 171 -11.74 -6.26 -8.69
CA SER A 171 -12.50 -5.08 -9.08
C SER A 171 -12.29 -4.76 -10.56
N TYR A 172 -12.73 -3.58 -10.97
CA TYR A 172 -12.50 -2.99 -12.29
C TYR A 172 -12.07 -1.54 -12.13
N GLN A 173 -11.47 -1.00 -13.17
CA GLN A 173 -11.26 0.44 -13.25
C GLN A 173 -12.62 1.11 -13.49
N GLY A 174 -12.85 2.24 -12.85
CA GLY A 174 -14.08 2.98 -12.98
C GLY A 174 -13.84 4.47 -13.11
N TRP A 175 -14.86 5.15 -13.61
CA TRP A 175 -14.90 6.61 -13.63
C TRP A 175 -16.24 7.11 -13.11
N LEU A 176 -16.16 8.10 -12.23
CA LEU A 176 -17.29 8.82 -11.67
C LEU A 176 -17.42 10.14 -12.42
N ARG A 177 -18.49 10.27 -13.21
CA ARG A 177 -18.91 11.53 -13.83
C ARG A 177 -19.49 12.44 -12.76
N SER A 178 -18.91 13.61 -12.57
CA SER A 178 -19.52 14.68 -11.77
C SER A 178 -20.65 15.40 -12.52
N GLU A 179 -21.30 16.35 -11.88
CA GLU A 179 -22.32 17.22 -12.51
C GLU A 179 -21.75 18.45 -13.25
N LEU A 180 -20.44 18.66 -13.24
CA LEU A 180 -19.84 19.83 -13.91
C LEU A 180 -20.17 19.80 -15.41
N GLN A 181 -20.93 20.76 -15.91
CA GLN A 181 -21.29 20.87 -17.34
C GLN A 181 -22.04 19.63 -17.90
N ASN A 182 -22.90 19.00 -17.10
CA ASN A 182 -23.60 17.76 -17.49
C ASN A 182 -24.55 17.93 -18.71
N GLU A 183 -25.04 19.15 -18.96
CA GLU A 183 -25.96 19.44 -20.08
C GLU A 183 -25.24 19.66 -21.42
N THR A 184 -23.99 20.11 -21.38
CA THR A 184 -23.23 20.49 -22.58
C THR A 184 -22.19 19.45 -22.98
N LEU A 185 -21.61 18.74 -22.01
CA LEU A 185 -20.62 17.68 -22.24
C LEU A 185 -21.20 16.31 -21.92
N ILE A 186 -21.45 15.53 -22.98
CA ILE A 186 -22.03 14.19 -22.91
C ILE A 186 -20.94 13.14 -23.12
N PHE A 187 -20.68 12.35 -22.09
CA PHE A 187 -19.73 11.22 -22.14
C PHE A 187 -20.48 9.89 -22.15
N LYS A 188 -20.44 9.15 -23.26
CA LYS A 188 -21.05 7.82 -23.40
C LYS A 188 -20.07 6.73 -23.01
N ASN A 189 -18.79 6.92 -23.28
CA ASN A 189 -17.72 5.98 -22.97
C ASN A 189 -16.54 6.73 -22.32
N ILE A 190 -15.48 5.99 -21.99
CA ILE A 190 -14.31 6.57 -21.35
C ILE A 190 -13.48 7.40 -22.35
N GLU A 191 -13.48 7.03 -23.62
CA GLU A 191 -12.75 7.73 -24.67
C GLU A 191 -13.24 9.16 -24.86
N ASP A 192 -14.53 9.43 -24.59
CA ASP A 192 -15.12 10.77 -24.63
C ASP A 192 -14.50 11.74 -23.60
N LEU A 193 -13.80 11.22 -22.59
CA LEU A 193 -13.05 12.04 -21.62
C LEU A 193 -11.78 12.66 -22.24
N ASP A 194 -11.25 12.13 -23.36
CA ASP A 194 -10.12 12.72 -24.08
C ASP A 194 -10.56 13.94 -24.93
N ASN A 195 -10.96 15.01 -24.26
CA ASN A 195 -11.45 16.21 -24.92
C ASN A 195 -10.93 17.49 -24.26
N THR A 196 -10.79 18.54 -25.08
CA THR A 196 -10.35 19.86 -24.60
C THR A 196 -11.40 20.44 -23.64
N GLY A 197 -10.95 20.99 -22.53
CA GLY A 197 -11.82 21.54 -21.49
C GLY A 197 -12.35 20.49 -20.48
N VAL A 198 -12.15 19.20 -20.73
CA VAL A 198 -12.42 18.15 -19.75
C VAL A 198 -11.32 18.17 -18.68
N ILE A 199 -11.73 17.99 -17.43
CA ILE A 199 -10.84 17.97 -16.26
C ILE A 199 -11.02 16.63 -15.57
N ILE A 200 -9.96 15.83 -15.53
CA ILE A 200 -9.96 14.51 -14.90
C ILE A 200 -9.10 14.58 -13.65
N VAL A 201 -9.61 14.10 -12.53
CA VAL A 201 -8.81 13.90 -11.32
C VAL A 201 -8.43 12.43 -11.18
N VAL A 202 -7.24 12.17 -10.64
CA VAL A 202 -6.74 10.83 -10.32
C VAL A 202 -5.78 10.93 -9.13
N SER A 203 -5.78 9.93 -8.25
CA SER A 203 -4.86 9.90 -7.11
C SER A 203 -3.45 9.46 -7.52
N ALA A 204 -2.45 10.05 -6.89
CA ALA A 204 -1.04 9.85 -7.13
C ALA A 204 -0.62 8.42 -6.76
N ASP A 205 0.33 7.88 -7.52
CA ASP A 205 0.92 6.56 -7.31
C ASP A 205 -0.11 5.41 -7.27
N THR A 206 -1.24 5.65 -7.94
CA THR A 206 -2.22 4.62 -8.26
C THR A 206 -1.92 4.00 -9.63
N SER A 207 -2.37 2.77 -9.85
CA SER A 207 -2.32 2.16 -11.19
C SER A 207 -3.09 2.97 -12.24
N TYR A 208 -4.00 3.84 -11.82
CA TYR A 208 -4.82 4.69 -12.69
C TYR A 208 -4.05 5.92 -13.19
N GLU A 209 -3.09 6.45 -12.43
CA GLU A 209 -2.37 7.68 -12.78
C GLU A 209 -1.66 7.54 -14.15
N ASN A 210 -0.88 6.48 -14.30
CA ASN A 210 -0.15 6.20 -15.55
C ASN A 210 -1.11 5.99 -16.72
N PHE A 211 -2.22 5.29 -16.50
CA PHE A 211 -3.27 5.13 -17.51
C PHE A 211 -3.85 6.47 -17.93
N VAL A 212 -4.30 7.30 -16.99
CA VAL A 212 -4.94 8.59 -17.25
C VAL A 212 -4.00 9.53 -18.02
N LYS A 213 -2.74 9.64 -17.57
CA LYS A 213 -1.72 10.46 -18.23
C LYS A 213 -1.41 9.99 -19.64
N ASN A 214 -1.50 8.68 -19.91
CA ASN A 214 -1.18 8.11 -21.21
C ASN A 214 -2.36 8.11 -22.19
N THR A 215 -3.58 8.01 -21.70
CA THR A 215 -4.78 7.89 -22.54
C THR A 215 -5.40 9.23 -22.88
N PHE A 216 -5.55 10.15 -21.91
CA PHE A 216 -6.31 11.40 -22.10
C PHE A 216 -5.40 12.61 -22.33
N LYS A 217 -4.82 12.68 -23.53
CA LYS A 217 -3.84 13.72 -23.90
C LYS A 217 -4.42 15.11 -24.10
N LYS A 218 -5.73 15.23 -24.36
CA LYS A 218 -6.44 16.50 -24.58
C LYS A 218 -7.11 17.03 -23.31
N ALA A 219 -7.33 16.18 -22.32
CA ALA A 219 -7.91 16.56 -21.05
C ALA A 219 -6.87 17.22 -20.13
N THR A 220 -7.35 18.04 -19.20
CA THR A 220 -6.54 18.54 -18.08
C THR A 220 -6.53 17.50 -16.97
N ILE A 221 -5.36 16.94 -16.65
CA ILE A 221 -5.20 15.93 -15.60
C ILE A 221 -4.76 16.59 -14.29
N LYS A 222 -5.54 16.40 -13.23
CA LYS A 222 -5.21 16.80 -11.87
C LYS A 222 -4.80 15.56 -11.06
N VAL A 223 -3.53 15.50 -10.69
CA VAL A 223 -3.00 14.46 -9.81
C VAL A 223 -2.99 14.99 -8.38
N ILE A 224 -3.54 14.21 -7.45
CA ILE A 224 -3.68 14.57 -6.03
C ILE A 224 -3.10 13.48 -5.13
N GLY A 225 -2.71 13.79 -3.89
CA GLY A 225 -2.08 12.82 -2.99
C GLY A 225 -3.04 11.71 -2.53
N GLY A 226 -4.17 12.10 -1.94
CA GLY A 226 -5.17 11.19 -1.36
C GLY A 226 -6.50 11.13 -2.11
N TYR A 227 -7.41 10.30 -1.62
CA TYR A 227 -8.76 10.11 -2.18
C TYR A 227 -9.74 11.23 -1.79
N ASP A 228 -9.59 11.78 -0.58
CA ASP A 228 -10.51 12.77 -0.01
C ASP A 228 -10.62 14.04 -0.86
N ASP A 229 -9.49 14.53 -1.37
CA ASP A 229 -9.46 15.70 -2.24
C ASP A 229 -10.24 15.44 -3.55
N ALA A 230 -10.15 14.25 -4.15
CA ALA A 230 -10.92 13.92 -5.35
C ALA A 230 -12.43 13.91 -5.05
N TRP A 231 -12.84 13.34 -3.92
CA TRP A 231 -14.24 13.34 -3.49
C TRP A 231 -14.77 14.76 -3.30
N ALA A 232 -13.99 15.62 -2.66
CA ALA A 232 -14.34 17.04 -2.50
C ALA A 232 -14.45 17.75 -3.85
N MET A 233 -13.54 17.46 -4.79
CA MET A 233 -13.58 18.06 -6.13
C MET A 233 -14.80 17.63 -6.94
N VAL A 234 -15.23 16.38 -6.83
CA VAL A 234 -16.47 15.87 -7.45
C VAL A 234 -17.68 16.56 -6.84
N SER A 235 -17.80 16.58 -5.51
CA SER A 235 -18.91 17.23 -4.79
C SER A 235 -19.04 18.72 -5.11
N ASN A 236 -17.89 19.41 -5.20
CA ASN A 236 -17.84 20.84 -5.51
C ASN A 236 -17.94 21.15 -7.01
N ARG A 237 -18.15 20.13 -7.85
CA ARG A 237 -18.27 20.27 -9.32
C ARG A 237 -17.07 21.00 -9.94
N THR A 238 -15.85 20.71 -9.48
CA THR A 238 -14.60 21.35 -9.96
C THR A 238 -13.78 20.48 -10.93
N VAL A 239 -14.27 19.26 -11.19
CA VAL A 239 -13.72 18.27 -12.13
C VAL A 239 -14.87 17.64 -12.89
N HIS A 240 -14.61 17.08 -14.07
CA HIS A 240 -15.61 16.40 -14.88
C HIS A 240 -15.71 14.91 -14.53
N ALA A 241 -14.57 14.28 -14.28
CA ALA A 241 -14.49 12.87 -13.97
C ALA A 241 -13.42 12.60 -12.91
N TYR A 242 -13.67 11.58 -12.08
CA TYR A 242 -12.67 10.97 -11.21
C TYR A 242 -12.46 9.51 -11.61
N ILE A 243 -11.20 9.11 -11.89
CA ILE A 243 -10.82 7.75 -12.25
C ILE A 243 -10.24 7.03 -11.01
N ALA A 244 -10.86 5.93 -10.62
CA ALA A 244 -10.47 5.14 -9.44
C ALA A 244 -10.97 3.69 -9.55
N ASP A 245 -10.95 2.95 -8.44
CA ASP A 245 -11.58 1.64 -8.34
C ASP A 245 -13.11 1.76 -8.44
N VAL A 246 -13.75 0.93 -9.25
CA VAL A 246 -15.20 1.04 -9.46
C VAL A 246 -16.01 0.81 -8.19
N LEU A 247 -15.53 -0.04 -7.28
CA LEU A 247 -16.23 -0.33 -6.02
C LEU A 247 -16.26 0.93 -5.16
N ASP A 248 -15.12 1.60 -5.00
CA ASP A 248 -15.01 2.86 -4.24
C ASP A 248 -15.98 3.91 -4.80
N LEU A 249 -16.01 4.04 -6.13
CA LEU A 249 -16.87 5.00 -6.80
C LEU A 249 -18.36 4.70 -6.57
N PHE A 250 -18.78 3.43 -6.63
CA PHE A 250 -20.16 3.04 -6.37
C PHE A 250 -20.56 3.23 -4.90
N ILE A 251 -19.69 2.86 -3.98
CA ILE A 251 -19.93 3.02 -2.53
C ILE A 251 -20.05 4.51 -2.21
N TRP A 252 -19.10 5.32 -2.70
CA TRP A 252 -19.13 6.77 -2.51
C TRP A 252 -20.40 7.40 -3.10
N LEU A 253 -20.76 7.05 -4.34
CA LEU A 253 -21.98 7.59 -4.98
C LEU A 253 -23.25 7.14 -4.26
N GLY A 254 -23.29 5.91 -3.74
CA GLY A 254 -24.40 5.42 -2.93
C GLY A 254 -24.59 6.25 -1.65
N ASN A 255 -23.49 6.57 -0.96
CA ASN A 255 -23.50 7.34 0.28
C ASN A 255 -23.71 8.85 0.07
N ASN A 256 -23.42 9.37 -1.12
CA ASN A 256 -23.44 10.82 -1.42
C ASN A 256 -24.45 11.19 -2.52
N ARG A 257 -25.47 10.36 -2.75
CA ARG A 257 -26.46 10.58 -3.81
C ARG A 257 -27.25 11.88 -3.64
N ASN A 258 -27.41 12.34 -2.40
CA ASN A 258 -28.03 13.63 -2.08
C ASN A 258 -27.21 14.84 -2.57
N ILE A 259 -25.88 14.71 -2.62
CA ILE A 259 -24.96 15.77 -3.04
C ILE A 259 -24.70 15.70 -4.56
N CYS A 260 -24.63 14.49 -5.13
CA CYS A 260 -24.43 14.31 -6.56
C CYS A 260 -25.53 13.45 -7.19
N GLN A 261 -26.66 14.08 -7.51
CA GLN A 261 -27.87 13.41 -7.99
C GLN A 261 -27.70 12.92 -9.44
N GLY A 262 -27.06 13.74 -10.27
CA GLY A 262 -26.72 13.49 -11.67
C GLY A 262 -25.39 12.80 -11.89
N CYS A 263 -24.64 12.49 -10.82
CA CYS A 263 -23.42 11.68 -10.95
C CYS A 263 -23.74 10.28 -11.49
N ARG A 264 -22.81 9.75 -12.30
CA ARG A 264 -22.86 8.36 -12.76
C ARG A 264 -21.50 7.70 -12.64
N VAL A 265 -21.50 6.43 -12.25
CA VAL A 265 -20.30 5.57 -12.28
C VAL A 265 -20.39 4.70 -13.53
N SER A 266 -19.25 4.48 -14.18
CA SER A 266 -19.10 3.52 -15.26
C SER A 266 -17.77 2.81 -15.11
N PHE A 267 -17.74 1.52 -15.41
CA PHE A 267 -16.51 0.72 -15.37
C PHE A 267 -15.95 0.52 -16.77
N PHE A 268 -14.67 0.19 -16.85
CA PHE A 268 -13.96 -0.05 -18.09
C PHE A 268 -12.73 -0.94 -17.85
N GLY A 269 -12.13 -1.41 -18.94
CA GLY A 269 -10.93 -2.24 -18.90
C GLY A 269 -11.18 -3.63 -18.34
N ASP A 270 -10.07 -4.33 -18.08
CA ASP A 270 -10.10 -5.68 -17.53
C ASP A 270 -10.25 -5.65 -16.01
N SER A 271 -10.68 -6.79 -15.45
CA SER A 271 -10.73 -6.94 -14.00
C SER A 271 -9.33 -6.88 -13.41
N THR A 272 -9.19 -6.15 -12.32
CA THR A 272 -7.95 -6.03 -11.55
C THR A 272 -8.12 -6.75 -10.23
N GLN A 273 -7.13 -7.55 -9.87
CA GLN A 273 -7.11 -8.28 -8.61
C GLN A 273 -6.54 -7.38 -7.51
N PHE A 274 -7.11 -7.48 -6.31
CA PHE A 274 -6.58 -6.83 -5.11
C PHE A 274 -6.36 -7.85 -4.00
N GLY A 275 -5.38 -7.57 -3.14
CA GLY A 275 -5.01 -8.48 -2.07
C GLY A 275 -4.08 -7.84 -1.04
N THR A 276 -3.66 -8.67 -0.09
CA THR A 276 -2.65 -8.31 0.88
C THR A 276 -1.25 -8.39 0.28
N PHE A 277 -0.30 -7.70 0.90
CA PHE A 277 1.11 -7.89 0.56
C PHE A 277 2.04 -7.70 1.75
N ILE A 278 3.25 -8.23 1.60
CA ILE A 278 4.38 -8.06 2.51
C ILE A 278 5.57 -7.49 1.73
N THR A 279 6.67 -7.19 2.42
CA THR A 279 7.91 -6.73 1.78
C THR A 279 8.46 -7.77 0.78
N MET A 280 9.08 -7.29 -0.31
CA MET A 280 9.84 -8.14 -1.24
C MET A 280 11.22 -8.54 -0.70
N ASN A 281 11.65 -7.97 0.44
CA ASN A 281 12.93 -8.26 1.07
C ASN A 281 12.92 -9.60 1.82
N ILE A 282 12.64 -10.69 1.10
CA ILE A 282 12.53 -12.05 1.64
C ILE A 282 13.90 -12.73 1.60
N THR A 283 14.38 -13.18 2.76
CA THR A 283 15.67 -13.87 2.90
C THR A 283 15.48 -15.38 2.97
N GLY A 284 16.29 -16.12 2.20
CA GLY A 284 16.20 -17.58 2.11
C GLY A 284 16.67 -18.34 3.35
N THR A 285 17.39 -17.68 4.26
CA THR A 285 17.87 -18.27 5.51
C THR A 285 16.90 -17.95 6.65
N SER A 286 16.49 -18.96 7.42
CA SER A 286 15.67 -18.82 8.64
C SER A 286 16.34 -18.01 9.76
N GLY A 287 17.61 -17.61 9.60
CA GLY A 287 18.34 -16.73 10.51
C GLY A 287 18.23 -15.25 10.13
N GLY A 288 17.07 -14.63 10.34
CA GLY A 288 16.85 -13.19 10.12
C GLY A 288 17.66 -12.25 11.02
N ASN A 289 18.54 -12.77 11.89
CA ASN A 289 19.35 -11.96 12.81
C ASN A 289 20.69 -11.49 12.21
N ALA A 290 21.16 -12.10 11.11
CA ALA A 290 22.51 -11.80 10.63
C ALA A 290 22.64 -10.37 10.08
N SER A 291 21.64 -9.84 9.36
CA SER A 291 21.72 -8.51 8.75
C SER A 291 21.57 -7.35 9.74
N PHE A 292 20.86 -7.56 10.86
CA PHE A 292 20.76 -6.55 11.91
C PHE A 292 22.08 -6.36 12.67
N GLU A 293 22.81 -7.45 12.95
CA GLU A 293 24.10 -7.38 13.66
C GLU A 293 25.17 -6.62 12.85
N TRP A 294 25.25 -6.83 11.54
CA TRP A 294 26.21 -6.12 10.68
C TRP A 294 25.94 -4.62 10.62
N ASN A 295 24.68 -4.20 10.53
CA ASN A 295 24.32 -2.78 10.49
C ASN A 295 24.60 -2.08 11.83
N VAL A 296 24.34 -2.75 12.96
CA VAL A 296 24.68 -2.21 14.29
C VAL A 296 26.19 -2.09 14.46
N GLN A 297 26.97 -3.09 14.03
CA GLN A 297 28.43 -3.03 14.10
C GLN A 297 29.01 -1.92 13.22
N LEU A 298 28.51 -1.75 11.99
CA LEU A 298 28.95 -0.66 11.11
C LEU A 298 28.59 0.72 11.65
N THR A 299 27.40 0.87 12.25
CA THR A 299 26.98 2.12 12.91
C THR A 299 27.84 2.41 14.14
N PHE A 300 28.22 1.38 14.90
CA PHE A 300 29.10 1.54 16.05
C PHE A 300 30.52 1.94 15.63
N ILE A 301 31.06 1.32 14.58
CA ILE A 301 32.37 1.65 14.01
C ILE A 301 32.36 3.09 13.47
N SER A 302 31.31 3.52 12.76
CA SER A 302 31.20 4.89 12.26
C SER A 302 31.10 5.93 13.37
N MET A 303 30.38 5.62 14.48
CA MET A 303 30.39 6.45 15.69
C MET A 303 31.80 6.55 16.32
N ILE A 304 32.54 5.45 16.43
CA ILE A 304 33.91 5.47 16.97
C ILE A 304 34.81 6.36 16.11
N ILE A 305 34.77 6.20 14.78
CA ILE A 305 35.56 7.04 13.86
C ILE A 305 35.20 8.51 14.02
N PHE A 306 33.91 8.84 14.19
CA PHE A 306 33.46 10.20 14.43
C PHE A 306 34.02 10.76 15.75
N ILE A 307 33.93 10.01 16.86
CA ILE A 307 34.44 10.44 18.17
C ILE A 307 35.95 10.63 18.14
N VAL A 308 36.71 9.69 17.56
CA VAL A 308 38.17 9.79 17.45
C VAL A 308 38.56 11.01 16.60
N SER A 309 37.87 11.23 15.48
CA SER A 309 38.09 12.40 14.63
C SER A 309 37.77 13.71 15.36
N PHE A 310 36.76 13.73 16.22
CA PHE A 310 36.40 14.89 17.02
C PHE A 310 37.45 15.19 18.10
N VAL A 311 37.90 14.17 18.84
CA VAL A 311 38.92 14.31 19.90
C VAL A 311 40.27 14.77 19.34
N LEU A 312 40.72 14.19 18.22
CA LEU A 312 41.97 14.58 17.57
C LEU A 312 41.95 16.00 17.00
N ASN A 313 40.78 16.61 16.84
CA ASN A 313 40.64 17.99 16.38
C ASN A 313 40.55 19.02 17.52
N LEU A 314 40.33 18.57 18.76
CA LEU A 314 40.23 19.43 19.94
C LEU A 314 41.55 19.56 20.72
N GLY A 315 42.51 18.66 20.52
CA GLY A 315 43.86 18.70 21.10
C GLY A 315 44.88 19.30 20.15
#